data_AF-A0A1W2A293-F1
#
_entry.id   AF-A0A1W2A293-F1
#
_cell.length_a   1.000
_cell.length_b   1.000
_cell.length_c   1.000
_cell.angle_alpha   90.00
_cell.angle_beta   90.00
_cell.angle_gamma   90.00
#
_symmetry.space_group_name_H-M   'P 1'
#
loop_
_entity.id
_entity.type
_entity.pdbx_description
1 polymer ?
#
loop_
_entity_poly.entity_id
_entity_poly.type
_entity_poly.pdbx_seq_one_letter_code
_entity_poly.pdbx_strand_id
1 'polypeptide(L)'
;MPMSSNHALFAVFTMLVVLSTMWRRRRLRRAVRDLPTRMQRLLGPEPLFSPPPDDDLPDGLRSYAALHKRTRLINYACWAIAALYAALIVFLLLKGTPT
;
A
#
# COMPACT_ATOMS: atom_id res chain seq x y z
N MET A 1 0.23 35.16 2.74
CA MET A 1 -0.21 34.37 1.57
C MET A 1 -1.15 33.30 2.08
N PRO A 2 -2.47 33.35 1.81
CA PRO A 2 -3.34 32.25 2.19
C PRO A 2 -2.90 31.03 1.36
N MET A 3 -2.32 30.03 2.00
CA MET A 3 -2.10 28.73 1.37
C MET A 3 -3.47 28.26 0.91
N SER A 4 -3.66 28.22 -0.42
CA SER A 4 -4.92 27.74 -1.00
C SER A 4 -5.19 26.35 -0.43
N SER A 5 -6.36 26.15 0.17
CA SER A 5 -6.73 24.93 0.90
C SER A 5 -6.57 23.65 0.07
N ASN A 6 -6.50 23.78 -1.26
CA ASN A 6 -6.25 22.69 -2.20
C ASN A 6 -4.87 22.02 -2.04
N HIS A 7 -3.83 22.78 -1.66
CA HIS A 7 -2.49 22.21 -1.46
C HIS A 7 -2.39 21.39 -0.16
N ALA A 8 -3.16 21.77 0.87
CA ALA A 8 -3.19 21.06 2.14
C ALA A 8 -3.81 19.65 1.96
N LEU A 9 -4.91 19.55 1.21
CA LEU A 9 -5.54 18.26 0.91
C LEU A 9 -4.60 17.33 0.11
N PHE A 10 -3.88 17.89 -0.87
CA PHE A 10 -2.89 17.12 -1.63
C PHE A 10 -1.74 16.62 -0.74
N ALA A 11 -1.20 17.48 0.13
CA ALA A 11 -0.13 17.12 1.06
C ALA A 11 -0.57 16.04 2.07
N VAL A 12 -1.77 16.18 2.65
CA VAL A 12 -2.35 15.16 3.54
C VAL A 12 -2.56 13.85 2.80
N PHE A 13 -3.04 13.91 1.57
CA PHE A 13 -3.25 12.74 0.73
C PHE A 13 -1.94 12.00 0.43
N THR A 14 -0.91 12.71 -0.04
CA THR A 14 0.41 12.11 -0.32
C THR A 14 1.02 11.54 0.96
N MET A 15 0.90 12.26 2.07
CA MET A 15 1.37 11.79 3.37
C MET A 15 0.69 10.48 3.77
N LEU A 16 -0.63 10.34 3.59
CA LEU A 16 -1.38 9.11 3.87
C LEU A 16 -0.89 7.93 3.02
N VAL A 17 -0.65 8.14 1.73
CA VAL A 17 -0.14 7.08 0.82
C VAL A 17 1.27 6.64 1.23
N VAL A 18 2.15 7.59 1.51
CA VAL A 18 3.53 7.31 1.94
C VAL A 18 3.54 6.61 3.30
N LEU A 19 2.80 7.10 4.29
CA LEU A 19 2.68 6.46 5.61
C LEU A 19 2.11 5.04 5.50
N SER A 20 1.06 4.84 4.69
CA SER A 20 0.47 3.52 4.46
C SER A 20 1.49 2.54 3.87
N THR A 21 2.26 2.98 2.87
CA THR A 21 3.31 2.16 2.24
C THR A 21 4.44 1.83 3.22
N MET A 22 4.90 2.81 4.00
CA MET A 22 5.95 2.61 5.01
C MET A 22 5.46 1.67 6.14
N TRP A 23 4.22 1.84 6.58
CA TRP A 23 3.60 0.98 7.58
C TRP A 23 3.49 -0.46 7.10
N ARG A 24 3.04 -0.68 5.86
CA ARG A 24 2.98 -2.01 5.24
C ARG A 24 4.36 -2.67 5.20
N ARG A 25 5.40 -1.95 4.75
CA ARG A 25 6.78 -2.47 4.71
C ARG A 25 7.28 -2.87 6.11
N ARG A 26 7.06 -2.01 7.11
CA ARG A 26 7.44 -2.31 8.51
C ARG A 26 6.69 -3.53 9.05
N ARG A 27 5.40 -3.65 8.78
CA ARG A 27 4.56 -4.77 9.24
C ARG A 27 4.96 -6.09 8.61
N LEU A 28 5.22 -6.11 7.30
CA LEU A 28 5.73 -7.29 6.60
C LEU A 28 7.11 -7.69 7.12
N ARG A 29 8.04 -6.75 7.27
CA ARG A 29 9.39 -7.03 7.80
C ARG A 29 9.35 -7.63 9.20
N ARG A 30 8.47 -7.14 10.08
CA ARG A 30 8.27 -7.73 11.42
C ARG A 30 7.74 -9.16 11.32
N ALA A 31 6.69 -9.39 10.54
CA ALA A 31 6.13 -10.72 10.36
C ALA A 31 7.12 -11.73 9.74
N VAL A 32 8.01 -11.27 8.83
CA VAL A 32 9.10 -12.09 8.29
C VAL A 32 10.15 -12.44 9.35
N ARG A 33 10.48 -11.49 10.23
CA ARG A 33 11.44 -11.73 11.32
C ARG A 33 10.96 -12.79 12.30
N ASP A 34 9.64 -12.89 12.50
CA ASP A 34 9.02 -13.87 13.40
C ASP A 34 8.94 -15.28 12.78
N LEU A 35 9.18 -15.41 11.47
CA LEU A 35 9.20 -16.71 10.77
C LEU A 35 10.54 -17.43 10.95
N PRO A 36 10.55 -18.77 11.02
CA PRO A 36 11.80 -19.54 11.05
C PRO A 36 12.58 -19.38 9.72
N THR A 37 13.91 -19.41 9.79
CA THR A 37 14.82 -19.13 8.67
C THR A 37 14.53 -19.96 7.42
N ARG A 38 14.08 -21.22 7.57
CA ARG A 38 13.68 -22.06 6.42
C ARG A 38 12.50 -21.47 5.65
N MET A 39 11.51 -20.91 6.35
CA MET A 39 10.33 -20.28 5.74
C MET A 39 10.66 -18.91 5.15
N GLN A 40 11.59 -18.16 5.75
CA GLN A 40 12.06 -16.89 5.18
C GLN A 40 12.69 -17.07 3.79
N ARG A 41 13.41 -18.17 3.56
CA ARG A 41 14.02 -18.49 2.25
C ARG A 41 13.00 -18.79 1.15
N LEU A 42 11.78 -19.17 1.52
CA LEU A 42 10.69 -19.41 0.57
C LEU A 42 10.02 -18.10 0.13
N LEU A 43 10.30 -16.99 0.82
CA LEU A 43 9.78 -15.68 0.46
C LEU A 43 10.65 -15.04 -0.63
N GLY A 44 9.99 -14.29 -1.52
CA GLY A 44 10.68 -13.47 -2.51
C GLY A 44 11.57 -12.36 -1.89
N PRO A 45 12.32 -11.62 -2.72
CA PRO A 45 13.27 -10.61 -2.24
C PRO A 45 12.59 -9.47 -1.46
N GLU A 46 13.37 -8.82 -0.59
CA GLU A 46 12.98 -7.51 -0.05
C GLU A 46 12.74 -6.51 -1.19
N PRO A 47 11.76 -5.60 -1.07
CA PRO A 47 10.86 -5.36 0.06
C PRO A 47 9.50 -6.08 -0.06
N LEU A 48 9.32 -6.89 -1.12
CA LEU A 48 8.02 -7.46 -1.48
C LEU A 48 7.70 -8.70 -0.64
N PHE A 49 8.71 -9.51 -0.29
CA PHE A 49 8.53 -10.74 0.50
C PHE A 49 7.34 -11.58 0.03
N SER A 50 7.24 -11.76 -1.28
CA SER A 50 6.09 -12.43 -1.90
C SER A 50 6.00 -13.86 -1.37
N PRO A 51 4.86 -14.28 -0.78
CA PRO A 51 4.65 -15.67 -0.41
C PRO A 51 4.53 -16.54 -1.68
N PRO A 52 4.85 -17.85 -1.59
CA PRO A 52 4.61 -18.78 -2.68
C PRO A 52 3.10 -18.88 -3.00
N PRO A 53 2.74 -19.42 -4.18
CA PRO A 53 1.34 -19.67 -4.56
C PRO A 53 0.61 -20.50 -3.50
N ASP A 54 -0.71 -20.32 -3.41
CA ASP A 54 -1.53 -21.02 -2.39
C ASP A 54 -1.44 -22.55 -2.50
N ASP A 55 -1.18 -23.08 -3.71
CA ASP A 55 -1.07 -24.51 -4.00
C ASP A 55 0.15 -25.17 -3.34
N ASP A 56 1.24 -24.41 -3.16
CA ASP A 56 2.51 -24.87 -2.56
C ASP A 56 2.76 -24.25 -1.18
N LEU A 57 1.73 -23.67 -0.56
CA LEU A 57 1.89 -22.87 0.65
C LEU A 57 2.05 -23.76 1.90
N PRO A 58 3.22 -23.75 2.57
CA PRO A 58 3.41 -24.53 3.78
C PRO A 58 2.52 -24.02 4.91
N ASP A 59 2.09 -24.92 5.82
CA ASP A 59 1.20 -24.57 6.93
C ASP A 59 1.72 -23.40 7.78
N GLY A 60 3.02 -23.36 8.05
CA GLY A 60 3.64 -22.29 8.82
C GLY A 60 3.66 -20.91 8.13
N LEU A 61 3.42 -20.85 6.82
CA LEU A 61 3.34 -19.60 6.05
C LEU A 61 1.89 -19.14 5.80
N ARG A 62 0.87 -19.94 6.12
CA ARG A 62 -0.54 -19.57 5.89
C ARG A 62 -0.92 -18.26 6.60
N SER A 63 -0.50 -18.09 7.85
CA SER A 63 -0.76 -16.88 8.64
C SER A 63 -0.11 -15.65 8.01
N TYR A 64 1.13 -15.78 7.55
CA TYR A 64 1.86 -14.75 6.84
C TYR A 64 1.21 -14.39 5.50
N ALA A 65 0.84 -15.39 4.68
CA ALA A 65 0.19 -15.18 3.39
C ALA A 65 -1.17 -14.47 3.54
N ALA A 66 -1.96 -14.82 4.55
CA ALA A 66 -3.21 -14.12 4.88
C ALA A 66 -2.96 -12.64 5.23
N LEU A 67 -1.93 -12.35 6.04
CA LEU A 67 -1.53 -10.97 6.36
C LEU A 67 -1.07 -10.20 5.11
N HIS A 68 -0.29 -10.86 4.24
CA HIS A 68 0.19 -10.30 2.98
C HIS A 68 -0.99 -9.94 2.05
N LYS A 69 -1.96 -10.84 1.88
CA LYS A 69 -3.18 -10.60 1.09
C LYS A 69 -4.01 -9.44 1.65
N ARG A 70 -4.25 -9.41 2.96
CA ARG A 70 -5.00 -8.32 3.62
C ARG A 70 -4.32 -6.96 3.43
N THR A 71 -3.01 -6.88 3.62
CA THR A 71 -2.27 -5.63 3.43
C THR A 71 -2.19 -5.21 1.96
N ARG A 72 -2.19 -6.15 1.02
CA ARG A 72 -2.29 -5.85 -0.42
C ARG A 72 -3.65 -5.24 -0.78
N LEU A 73 -4.75 -5.75 -0.22
CA LEU A 73 -6.09 -5.17 -0.42
C LEU A 73 -6.18 -3.73 0.09
N ILE A 74 -5.65 -3.45 1.29
CA ILE A 74 -5.61 -2.08 1.83
C ILE A 74 -4.78 -1.16 0.92
N ASN A 75 -3.65 -1.64 0.41
CA ASN A 75 -2.83 -0.87 -0.52
C ASN A 75 -3.56 -0.56 -1.83
N TYR A 76 -4.33 -1.53 -2.36
CA TYR A 76 -5.18 -1.30 -3.52
C TYR A 76 -6.31 -0.31 -3.22
N ALA A 77 -6.94 -0.39 -2.05
CA ALA A 77 -7.95 0.59 -1.64
C ALA A 77 -7.36 2.00 -1.56
N CYS A 78 -6.17 2.17 -0.96
CA CYS A 78 -5.46 3.46 -0.96
C CYS A 78 -5.17 3.95 -2.39
N TRP A 79 -4.74 3.07 -3.29
CA TRP A 79 -4.50 3.41 -4.70
C TRP A 79 -5.79 3.77 -5.45
N ALA A 80 -6.90 3.07 -5.20
CA ALA A 80 -8.19 3.37 -5.81
C ALA A 80 -8.70 4.75 -5.36
N ILE A 81 -8.59 5.06 -4.07
CA ILE A 81 -8.91 6.38 -3.53
C ILE A 81 -7.98 7.44 -4.14
N ALA A 82 -6.68 7.12 -4.32
CA ALA A 82 -5.72 8.00 -4.99
C ALA A 82 -6.15 8.32 -6.42
N ALA A 83 -6.51 7.29 -7.19
CA ALA A 83 -6.95 7.44 -8.56
C ALA A 83 -8.25 8.25 -8.65
N LEU A 84 -9.21 8.00 -7.75
CA LEU A 84 -10.47 8.75 -7.68
C LEU A 84 -10.21 10.23 -7.36
N TYR A 85 -9.33 10.50 -6.40
CA TYR A 85 -8.96 11.86 -6.03
C TYR A 85 -8.23 12.59 -7.16
N ALA A 86 -7.29 11.93 -7.84
CA ALA A 86 -6.62 12.46 -9.01
C ALA A 86 -7.62 12.77 -10.14
N ALA A 87 -8.56 11.87 -10.40
CA ALA A 87 -9.62 12.09 -11.38
C ALA A 87 -10.51 13.29 -11.01
N LEU A 88 -10.84 13.46 -9.73
CA LEU A 88 -11.61 14.61 -9.24
C LEU A 88 -10.83 15.93 -9.42
N ILE A 89 -9.53 15.96 -9.12
CA ILE A 89 -8.69 17.14 -9.39
C ILE A 89 -8.68 17.48 -10.88
N VAL A 90 -8.47 16.49 -11.74
CA VAL A 90 -8.48 16.68 -13.21
C VAL A 90 -9.83 17.23 -13.66
N PHE A 91 -10.94 16.66 -13.16
CA PHE A 91 -12.28 17.14 -13.46
C PHE A 91 -12.51 18.59 -12.99
N LEU A 92 -12.08 18.93 -11.77
CA LEU A 92 -12.19 20.30 -11.25
C LEU A 92 -11.35 21.30 -12.05
N LEU A 93 -10.16 20.90 -12.52
CA LEU A 93 -9.32 21.73 -13.39
C LEU A 93 -9.99 21.98 -14.75
N LEU A 94 -10.58 20.94 -15.36
CA LEU A 94 -11.31 21.05 -16.63
C LEU A 94 -12.60 21.87 -16.51
N LYS A 95 -13.30 21.76 -15.38
CA LYS A 95 -14.51 22.57 -15.11
C LYS A 95 -14.15 24.02 -14.76
N GLY A 96 -13.00 24.23 -14.11
CA GLY A 96 -12.53 25.53 -13.63
C GLY A 96 -11.78 26.37 -14.66
N THR A 97 -11.53 25.84 -15.86
CA THR A 97 -11.04 26.63 -17.01
C THR A 97 -12.21 27.44 -17.60
N PRO A 98 -12.29 28.77 -17.39
CA PRO A 98 -13.16 29.61 -18.20
C PRO A 98 -12.64 29.57 -19.64
N THR A 99 -13.48 29.13 -20.58
CA THR A 99 -13.31 29.42 -22.01
C THR A 99 -13.51 30.90 -22.27
#